data_AF-U2YNR1-F1
#
_entry.id   AF-U2YNR1-F1
#
_cell.length_a   1.000
_cell.length_b   1.000
_cell.length_c   1.000
_cell.angle_alpha   90.00
_cell.angle_beta   90.00
_cell.angle_gamma   90.00
#
_symmetry.space_group_name_H-M   'P 1'
#
loop_
_entity.id
_entity.type
_entity.pdbx_description
1 polymer ?
#
loop_
_entity_poly.entity_id
_entity_poly.type
_entity_poly.pdbx_seq_one_letter_code
_entity_poly.pdbx_strand_id
1 'polypeptide(L)'
;MGLIERLHRVEIEARAVELNTLRDRMADLERRSAETAEALARDGHIVSIESAPYVGAYIRDARAQIGALDRARSDLEPQAAKLEDAMRESFREMKTVATVAARARLRAARNRVAREAAETDEVVLLRWGREG
;
A
#
# COMPACT_ATOMS: atom_id res chain seq x y z
N MET A 1 13.10 -8.47 -15.14
CA MET A 1 13.26 -7.85 -13.81
C MET A 1 14.43 -8.47 -13.08
N GLY A 2 15.21 -7.67 -12.35
CA GLY A 2 16.26 -8.17 -11.46
C GLY A 2 15.68 -8.92 -10.25
N LEU A 3 16.50 -9.71 -9.55
CA LEU A 3 16.08 -10.43 -8.34
C LEU A 3 15.57 -9.48 -7.26
N ILE A 4 16.27 -8.34 -7.07
CA ILE A 4 15.93 -7.31 -6.08
C ILE A 4 14.54 -6.69 -6.36
N GLU A 5 14.25 -6.36 -7.62
CA GLU A 5 12.93 -5.82 -8.01
C GLU A 5 11.79 -6.80 -7.72
N ARG A 6 12.01 -8.10 -7.90
CA ARG A 6 11.01 -9.13 -7.58
C ARG A 6 10.79 -9.26 -6.08
N LEU A 7 11.86 -9.18 -5.27
CA LEU A 7 11.75 -9.25 -3.82
C LEU A 7 10.92 -8.10 -3.27
N HIS A 8 11.25 -6.85 -3.63
CA HIS A 8 10.48 -5.69 -3.21
C HIS A 8 9.01 -5.77 -3.65
N ARG A 9 8.74 -6.29 -4.86
CA ARG A 9 7.37 -6.48 -5.32
C ARG A 9 6.58 -7.44 -4.42
N VAL A 10 7.15 -8.59 -4.09
CA VAL A 10 6.50 -9.58 -3.21
C VAL A 10 6.24 -8.98 -1.83
N GLU A 11 7.19 -8.22 -1.28
CA GLU A 11 6.99 -7.55 0.01
C GLU A 11 5.88 -6.49 -0.03
N ILE A 12 5.82 -5.68 -1.10
CA ILE A 12 4.74 -4.69 -1.29
C ILE A 12 3.39 -5.40 -1.41
N GLU A 13 3.30 -6.49 -2.16
CA GLU A 13 2.08 -7.29 -2.32
C GLU A 13 1.63 -7.89 -0.97
N ALA A 14 2.55 -8.43 -0.17
CA ALA A 14 2.25 -8.96 1.15
C ALA A 14 1.70 -7.86 2.09
N ARG A 15 2.36 -6.70 2.14
CA ARG A 15 1.91 -5.54 2.94
C ARG A 15 0.56 -4.99 2.46
N ALA A 16 0.29 -5.04 1.15
CA ALA A 16 -1.00 -4.62 0.60
C ALA A 16 -2.16 -5.51 1.07
N VAL A 17 -1.95 -6.83 1.14
CA VAL A 17 -2.94 -7.78 1.66
C VAL A 17 -3.23 -7.52 3.14
N GLU A 18 -2.18 -7.27 3.93
CA GLU A 18 -2.32 -6.95 5.35
C GLU A 18 -3.08 -5.63 5.56
N LEU A 19 -2.73 -4.58 4.80
CA LEU A 19 -3.43 -3.31 4.82
C LEU A 19 -4.91 -3.45 4.42
N ASN A 20 -5.22 -4.26 3.41
CA ASN A 20 -6.59 -4.50 3.00
C ASN A 20 -7.40 -5.18 4.12
N THR A 21 -6.81 -6.20 4.75
CA THR A 21 -7.42 -6.91 5.89
C THR A 21 -7.75 -5.95 7.03
N LEU A 22 -6.84 -5.01 7.33
CA LEU A 22 -7.05 -4.03 8.38
C LEU A 22 -8.13 -2.99 8.00
N ARG A 23 -8.17 -2.55 6.74
CA ARG A 23 -9.22 -1.67 6.22
C ARG A 23 -10.59 -2.34 6.24
N ASP A 24 -10.67 -3.61 5.86
CA ASP A 24 -11.92 -4.39 5.92
C ASP A 24 -12.45 -4.49 7.35
N ARG A 25 -11.54 -4.70 8.33
CA ARG A 25 -11.89 -4.70 9.75
C ARG A 25 -12.38 -3.33 10.23
N MET A 26 -11.72 -2.24 9.82
CA MET A 26 -12.16 -0.89 10.16
C MET A 26 -13.54 -0.58 9.56
N ALA A 27 -13.80 -1.00 8.32
CA ALA A 27 -15.09 -0.82 7.66
C ALA A 27 -16.21 -1.63 8.35
N ASP A 28 -15.91 -2.85 8.81
CA ASP A 28 -16.85 -3.65 9.60
C ASP A 28 -17.18 -2.98 10.95
N LEU A 29 -16.18 -2.43 11.65
CA LEU A 29 -16.40 -1.69 12.89
C LEU A 29 -17.25 -0.43 12.68
N GLU A 30 -16.96 0.33 11.62
CA GLU A 30 -17.74 1.51 11.22
C GLU A 30 -19.19 1.16 10.88
N ARG A 31 -19.40 0.09 10.10
CA ARG A 31 -20.74 -0.42 9.78
C ARG A 31 -21.51 -0.79 11.05
N ARG A 32 -20.91 -1.55 11.97
CA ARG A 32 -21.57 -1.94 13.23
C ARG A 32 -21.89 -0.73 14.11
N SER A 33 -21.02 0.27 14.13
CA SER A 33 -21.24 1.54 14.85
C SER A 33 -22.45 2.27 14.28
N ALA A 34 -22.53 2.40 12.95
CA ALA A 34 -23.66 2.99 12.25
C ALA A 34 -24.97 2.20 12.47
N GLU A 35 -24.95 0.87 12.35
CA GLU A 35 -26.12 0.02 12.62
C GLU A 35 -26.65 0.17 14.05
N THR A 36 -25.74 0.26 15.04
CA THR A 36 -26.10 0.49 16.45
C THR A 36 -26.70 1.88 16.65
N ALA A 37 -26.12 2.90 16.01
CA ALA A 37 -26.64 4.27 16.05
C ALA A 37 -28.02 4.39 15.40
N GLU A 38 -28.24 3.72 14.27
CA GLU A 38 -29.53 3.66 13.60
C GLU A 38 -30.58 2.91 14.45
N ALA A 39 -30.22 1.79 15.06
CA ALA A 39 -31.10 1.07 15.98
C ALA A 39 -31.49 1.96 17.17
N LEU A 40 -30.53 2.65 17.77
CA LEU A 40 -30.78 3.59 18.85
C LEU A 40 -31.70 4.74 18.41
N ALA A 41 -31.52 5.27 17.20
CA ALA A 41 -32.37 6.32 16.66
C ALA A 41 -33.82 5.83 16.43
N ARG A 42 -34.01 4.58 15.99
CA ARG A 42 -35.33 3.97 15.79
C ARG A 42 -36.02 3.60 17.10
N ASP A 43 -35.31 2.96 18.02
CA ASP A 43 -35.91 2.29 19.17
C ASP A 43 -35.85 3.17 20.43
N GLY A 44 -34.95 4.16 20.47
CA GLY A 44 -34.75 5.03 21.63
C GLY A 44 -35.92 5.98 21.95
N HIS A 45 -36.89 6.10 21.06
CA HIS A 45 -38.09 6.93 21.23
C HIS A 45 -39.40 6.12 21.27
N ILE A 46 -39.36 4.81 21.02
CA ILE A 46 -40.54 3.93 21.06
C ILE A 46 -40.71 3.44 22.50
N VAL A 47 -41.63 4.08 23.22
CA VAL A 47 -41.89 3.80 24.64
C VAL A 47 -43.30 3.25 24.79
N SER A 48 -43.44 1.94 24.97
CA SER A 48 -44.65 1.37 25.56
C SER A 48 -44.58 1.52 27.08
N ILE A 49 -45.71 1.44 27.77
CA ILE A 49 -45.75 1.55 29.24
C ILE A 49 -44.88 0.45 29.87
N GLU A 50 -44.82 -0.73 29.26
CA GLU A 50 -44.02 -1.86 29.73
C GLU A 50 -42.50 -1.68 29.47
N SER A 51 -42.10 -0.95 28.42
CA SER A 51 -40.68 -0.77 28.07
C SER A 51 -40.02 0.44 28.74
N ALA A 52 -40.81 1.41 29.23
CA ALA A 52 -40.34 2.65 29.85
C ALA A 52 -39.22 2.49 30.92
N PRO A 53 -39.25 1.48 31.81
CA PRO A 53 -38.19 1.30 32.81
C PRO A 53 -36.82 0.93 32.21
N TYR A 54 -36.80 0.33 31.01
CA TYR A 54 -35.60 -0.25 30.39
C TYR A 54 -34.93 0.68 29.37
N VAL A 55 -35.67 1.62 28.78
CA VAL A 55 -35.18 2.52 27.72
C VAL A 55 -33.92 3.29 28.13
N GLY A 56 -33.86 3.78 29.37
CA GLY A 56 -32.70 4.53 29.85
C GLY A 56 -31.42 3.69 29.93
N ALA A 57 -31.54 2.41 30.30
CA ALA A 57 -30.39 1.50 30.31
C ALA A 57 -29.95 1.17 28.88
N TYR A 58 -30.91 0.82 28.01
CA TYR A 58 -30.66 0.57 26.60
C TYR A 58 -29.91 1.71 25.90
N ILE A 59 -30.36 2.96 26.06
CA ILE A 59 -29.71 4.12 25.43
C ILE A 59 -28.25 4.27 25.91
N ARG A 60 -27.99 4.06 27.20
CA ARG A 60 -26.63 4.14 27.75
C ARG A 60 -25.74 3.03 27.19
N ASP A 61 -26.24 1.81 27.16
CA ASP A 61 -25.49 0.64 26.69
C ASP A 61 -25.19 0.77 25.18
N ALA A 62 -26.16 1.20 24.38
CA ALA A 62 -25.97 1.46 22.96
C ALA A 62 -24.91 2.55 22.69
N ARG A 63 -24.93 3.65 23.46
CA ARG A 63 -23.89 4.69 23.36
C ARG A 63 -22.52 4.19 23.77
N ALA A 64 -22.44 3.38 24.82
CA ALA A 64 -21.19 2.77 25.26
C ALA A 64 -20.63 1.81 24.19
N GLN A 65 -21.51 1.05 23.53
CA GLN A 65 -21.15 0.16 22.44
C GLN A 65 -20.64 0.91 21.22
N ILE A 66 -21.32 1.97 20.78
CA ILE A 66 -20.85 2.87 19.71
C ILE A 66 -19.44 3.39 20.04
N GLY A 67 -19.27 3.96 21.24
CA GLY A 67 -17.97 4.47 21.67
C GLY A 67 -16.88 3.39 21.82
N ALA A 68 -17.23 2.13 22.06
CA ALA A 68 -16.28 1.02 22.06
C ALA A 68 -15.87 0.62 20.63
N LEU A 69 -16.82 0.58 19.69
CA LEU A 69 -16.57 0.30 18.27
C LEU A 69 -15.70 1.38 17.63
N ASP A 70 -16.00 2.65 17.89
CA ASP A 70 -15.25 3.78 17.34
C ASP A 70 -13.81 3.82 17.89
N ARG A 71 -13.63 3.53 19.19
CA ARG A 71 -12.28 3.39 19.78
C ARG A 71 -11.52 2.23 19.16
N ALA A 72 -12.14 1.07 19.04
CA ALA A 72 -11.51 -0.08 18.41
C ALA A 72 -11.11 0.18 16.95
N ARG A 73 -11.88 0.99 16.21
CA ARG A 73 -11.51 1.46 14.87
C ARG A 73 -10.32 2.40 14.93
N SER A 74 -10.35 3.41 15.81
CA SER A 74 -9.27 4.39 15.94
C SER A 74 -7.94 3.73 16.35
N ASP A 75 -7.97 2.68 17.17
CA ASP A 75 -6.78 1.89 17.55
C ASP A 75 -6.12 1.18 16.36
N LEU A 76 -6.84 0.97 15.26
CA LEU A 76 -6.32 0.37 14.02
C LEU A 76 -5.72 1.42 13.07
N GLU A 77 -6.11 2.69 13.15
CA GLU A 77 -5.63 3.76 12.26
C GLU A 77 -4.09 3.91 12.25
N PRO A 78 -3.40 3.92 13.40
CA PRO A 78 -1.94 3.98 13.42
C PRO A 78 -1.27 2.78 12.77
N GLN A 79 -1.91 1.60 12.83
CA GLN A 79 -1.38 0.38 12.22
C GLN A 79 -1.54 0.44 10.69
N ALA A 80 -2.68 0.94 10.20
CA ALA A 80 -2.91 1.22 8.78
C ALA A 80 -1.86 2.20 8.23
N ALA A 81 -1.65 3.31 8.93
CA ALA A 81 -0.71 4.35 8.54
C ALA A 81 0.72 3.82 8.46
N LYS A 82 1.16 3.03 9.45
CA LYS A 82 2.49 2.39 9.44
C LYS A 82 2.69 1.47 8.24
N LEU A 83 1.68 0.67 7.89
CA LEU A 83 1.74 -0.22 6.72
C LEU A 83 1.80 0.58 5.42
N GLU A 84 1.00 1.64 5.30
CA GLU A 84 1.06 2.53 4.14
C GLU A 84 2.43 3.18 3.97
N ASP A 85 3.01 3.71 5.05
CA ASP A 85 4.34 4.33 5.02
C ASP A 85 5.42 3.33 4.64
N ALA A 86 5.38 2.11 5.20
CA ALA A 86 6.30 1.04 4.85
C ALA A 86 6.18 0.62 3.38
N MET A 87 4.95 0.55 2.84
CA MET A 87 4.71 0.28 1.42
C MET A 87 5.25 1.40 0.52
N ARG A 88 5.03 2.67 0.90
CA ARG A 88 5.56 3.83 0.16
C ARG A 88 7.08 3.79 0.11
N GLU A 89 7.73 3.47 1.22
CA GLU A 89 9.20 3.38 1.26
C GLU A 89 9.72 2.22 0.41
N SER A 90 9.13 1.03 0.53
CA SER A 90 9.49 -0.13 -0.31
C SER A 90 9.35 0.16 -1.80
N PHE A 91 8.31 0.92 -2.17
CA PHE A 91 8.10 1.36 -3.54
C PHE A 91 9.18 2.35 -4.01
N ARG A 92 9.59 3.30 -3.15
CA ARG A 92 10.70 4.23 -3.45
C ARG A 92 12.01 3.48 -3.66
N GLU A 93 12.33 2.53 -2.80
CA GLU A 93 13.52 1.68 -2.93
C GLU A 93 13.52 0.89 -4.24
N MET A 94 12.40 0.21 -4.53
CA MET A 94 12.22 -0.53 -5.78
C MET A 94 12.43 0.37 -7.01
N LYS A 95 11.87 1.59 -7.01
CA LYS A 95 12.04 2.54 -8.12
C LYS A 95 13.48 3.03 -8.23
N THR A 96 14.15 3.30 -7.12
CA THR A 96 15.56 3.68 -7.09
C THR A 96 16.43 2.61 -7.75
N VAL A 97 16.25 1.34 -7.35
CA VAL A 97 16.97 0.20 -7.94
C VAL A 97 16.70 0.09 -9.43
N ALA A 98 15.42 0.18 -9.84
CA ALA A 98 15.04 0.09 -11.25
C ALA A 98 15.68 1.21 -12.09
N THR A 99 15.71 2.45 -11.57
CA THR A 99 16.34 3.59 -12.23
C THR A 99 17.85 3.42 -12.37
N VAL A 100 18.54 2.98 -11.31
CA VAL A 100 19.99 2.71 -11.37
C VAL A 100 20.30 1.60 -12.37
N ALA A 101 19.55 0.51 -12.34
CA ALA A 101 19.72 -0.60 -13.28
C ALA A 101 19.48 -0.17 -14.74
N ALA A 102 18.47 0.67 -15.01
CA ALA A 102 18.22 1.22 -16.34
C ALA A 102 19.38 2.09 -16.83
N ARG A 103 19.91 2.98 -15.97
CA ARG A 103 21.08 3.82 -16.30
C ARG A 103 22.33 2.99 -16.59
N ALA A 104 22.57 1.94 -15.80
CA ALA A 104 23.69 1.03 -16.02
C ALA A 104 23.59 0.31 -17.37
N ARG A 105 22.40 -0.19 -17.73
CA ARG A 105 22.15 -0.83 -19.05
C ARG A 105 22.39 0.15 -20.20
N LEU A 106 21.92 1.40 -20.07
CA LEU A 106 22.13 2.42 -21.10
C LEU A 106 23.62 2.75 -21.28
N ARG A 107 24.38 2.88 -20.19
CA ARG A 107 25.83 3.10 -20.25
C ARG A 107 26.55 1.91 -20.90
N ALA A 108 26.19 0.69 -20.53
CA ALA A 108 26.76 -0.52 -21.13
C ALA A 108 26.49 -0.60 -22.64
N ALA A 109 25.27 -0.27 -23.08
CA ALA A 109 24.92 -0.21 -24.49
C ALA A 109 25.74 0.83 -25.25
N ARG A 110 25.89 2.05 -24.69
CA ARG A 110 26.73 3.11 -25.29
C ARG A 110 28.20 2.70 -25.39
N ASN A 111 28.75 2.11 -24.33
CA ASN A 111 30.13 1.65 -24.33
C ASN A 111 30.36 0.54 -25.35
N ARG A 112 29.37 -0.33 -25.56
CA ARG A 112 29.44 -1.38 -26.59
C ARG A 112 29.49 -0.76 -27.99
N VAL A 113 28.56 0.15 -28.30
CA VAL A 113 28.54 0.84 -29.60
C VAL A 113 29.84 1.61 -29.85
N ALA A 114 30.38 2.28 -28.84
CA ALA A 114 31.65 3.00 -28.96
C ALA A 114 32.84 2.07 -29.22
N ARG A 115 32.86 0.87 -28.62
CA ARG A 115 33.89 -0.14 -28.89
C ARG A 115 33.77 -0.72 -30.30
N GLU A 116 32.56 -1.10 -30.71
CA GLU A 116 32.30 -1.60 -32.06
C GLU A 116 32.69 -0.58 -33.14
N ALA A 117 32.43 0.71 -32.91
CA ALA A 117 32.88 1.79 -33.79
C ALA A 117 34.41 1.90 -33.86
N ALA A 118 35.10 1.89 -32.71
CA ALA A 118 36.57 1.94 -32.65
C ALA A 118 37.23 0.73 -33.33
N GLU A 119 36.69 -0.48 -33.12
CA GLU A 119 37.16 -1.69 -33.79
C GLU A 119 36.95 -1.61 -35.31
N THR A 120 35.83 -1.06 -35.77
CA THR A 120 35.55 -0.86 -37.20
C THR A 120 36.52 0.15 -37.83
N ASP A 121 36.78 1.27 -37.16
CA ASP A 121 37.74 2.29 -37.62
C ASP A 121 39.15 1.72 -37.74
N GLU A 122 39.59 0.91 -36.78
CA GLU A 122 40.90 0.25 -36.80
C GLU A 122 41.02 -0.73 -37.99
N VAL A 123 39.97 -1.52 -38.26
CA VAL A 123 39.93 -2.42 -39.42
C VAL A 123 40.00 -1.66 -40.75
N VAL A 124 39.32 -0.52 -40.87
CA VAL A 124 39.36 0.33 -42.07
C VAL A 124 40.76 0.89 -42.31
N LEU A 125 41.41 1.42 -41.27
CA LEU A 125 42.77 1.96 -41.35
C LEU A 125 43.79 0.87 -41.74
N LEU A 126 43.67 -0.33 -41.17
CA LEU A 126 44.53 -1.48 -41.51
C LEU A 126 44.34 -2.00 -42.94
N ARG A 127 43.16 -1.80 -43.53
CA ARG A 127 42.91 -2.13 -44.95
C ARG A 127 43.55 -1.12 -45.88
N TRP A 128 43.36 0.17 -45.63
CA TRP A 128 43.99 1.22 -46.45
C TRP A 128 45.51 1.22 -46.36
N GLY A 129 46.10 0.93 -45.19
CA GLY A 129 47.55 0.82 -45.05
C GLY A 129 48.18 -0.42 -45.73
N ARG A 130 47.39 -1.37 -46.25
CA ARG A 130 47.88 -2.51 -47.05
C ARG A 130 47.74 -2.32 -48.56
N GLU A 131 46.91 -1.37 -48.99
CA GLU A 131 46.63 -1.10 -50.42
C GLU A 131 47.47 0.05 -51.01
N GLY A 132 48.32 0.70 -50.19
CA GLY A 132 49.35 1.65 -50.63
C GLY A 132 50.74 1.08 -50.47
#